data_AF-A0A968M5J1-F1
#
_entry.id   AF-A0A968M5J1-F1
#
_cell.length_a   1.000
_cell.length_b   1.000
_cell.length_c   1.000
_cell.angle_alpha   90.00
_cell.angle_beta   90.00
_cell.angle_gamma   90.00
#
_symmetry.space_group_name_H-M   'P 1'
#
loop_
_entity.id
_entity.type
_entity.pdbx_description
1 polymer ?
#
loop_
_entity_poly.entity_id
_entity_poly.type
_entity_poly.pdbx_seq_one_letter_code
_entity_poly.pdbx_strand_id
1 'polypeptide(L)' 'MEPTTINCQEACVNGCVLGERCPNRPYLEQTRQFVANTSIDRLLEIAASRFAPPPPGKPLAPRPKAFPFKL' A
#
# COMPACT_ATOMS: atom_id res chain seq x y z
N MET A 1 14.60 16.99 -16.55
CA MET A 1 13.76 17.41 -15.41
C MET A 1 14.17 16.54 -14.24
N GLU A 2 14.71 17.12 -13.18
CA GLU A 2 15.26 16.40 -12.02
C GLU A 2 14.20 15.50 -11.35
N PRO A 3 14.55 14.26 -10.95
CA PRO A 3 13.64 13.38 -10.22
C PRO A 3 13.26 14.06 -8.90
N THR A 4 11.96 14.21 -8.65
CA THR A 4 11.48 14.79 -7.41
C THR A 4 11.72 13.75 -6.31
N THR A 5 12.73 13.94 -5.47
CA THR A 5 12.96 13.12 -4.28
C THR A 5 11.77 13.29 -3.34
N ILE A 6 10.77 12.40 -3.45
CA ILE A 6 9.56 12.42 -2.63
C ILE A 6 9.51 11.17 -1.74
N ASN A 7 9.25 11.37 -0.45
CA ASN A 7 8.92 10.27 0.43
C ASN A 7 7.46 9.85 0.20
N CYS A 8 7.24 8.89 -0.71
CA CYS A 8 5.90 8.41 -1.02
C CYS A 8 5.16 7.83 0.20
N GLN A 9 5.89 7.33 1.21
CA GLN A 9 5.29 6.77 2.41
C GLN A 9 4.61 7.84 3.27
N GLU A 10 5.08 9.10 3.21
CA GLU A 10 4.50 10.22 3.96
C GLU A 10 3.57 11.07 3.07
N ALA A 11 4.03 11.40 1.86
CA ALA A 11 3.32 12.35 1.01
C ALA A 11 2.13 11.72 0.27
N CYS A 12 2.15 10.41 0.02
CA CYS A 12 1.12 9.73 -0.77
C CYS A 12 0.16 8.87 0.08
N VAL A 13 0.10 9.08 1.41
CA VAL A 13 -0.75 8.30 2.33
C VAL A 13 -2.24 8.33 1.95
N ASN A 14 -2.70 9.42 1.33
CA ASN A 14 -4.07 9.62 0.89
C ASN A 14 -4.24 9.51 -0.65
N GLY A 15 -3.22 8.99 -1.35
CA GLY A 15 -3.18 8.96 -2.81
C GLY A 15 -1.99 9.74 -3.37
N CYS A 16 -1.66 9.53 -4.65
CA CYS A 16 -0.45 10.10 -5.23
C CYS A 16 -0.59 11.60 -5.51
N VAL A 17 0.17 12.43 -4.79
CA VAL A 17 0.15 13.90 -4.90
C VAL A 17 0.87 14.44 -6.14
N LEU A 18 1.66 13.61 -6.82
CA LEU A 18 2.43 14.00 -7.99
C LEU A 18 1.67 13.85 -9.32
N GLY A 19 0.45 13.31 -9.28
CA GLY A 19 -0.37 13.05 -10.46
C GLY A 19 0.36 12.18 -11.48
N GLU A 20 0.52 12.70 -12.70
CA GLU A 20 1.18 12.01 -13.82
C GLU A 20 2.66 11.68 -13.55
N ARG A 21 3.32 12.39 -12.62
CA ARG A 21 4.73 12.19 -12.26
C ARG A 21 4.92 11.12 -11.17
N CYS A 22 3.88 10.39 -10.81
CA CYS A 22 3.99 9.34 -9.80
C CYS A 22 5.01 8.27 -10.24
N PRO A 23 6.10 8.00 -9.48
CA PRO A 23 7.13 7.05 -9.91
C PRO A 23 6.60 5.62 -10.04
N ASN A 24 5.53 5.29 -9.32
CA ASN A 24 4.89 3.97 -9.33
C ASN A 24 3.77 3.83 -10.38
N ARG A 25 3.55 4.84 -11.22
CA ARG A 25 2.52 4.80 -12.27
C ARG A 25 2.64 3.63 -13.25
N PRO A 26 3.85 3.15 -13.64
CA PRO A 26 3.98 1.98 -14.50
C PRO A 26 3.33 0.70 -13.94
N TYR A 27 3.18 0.58 -12.61
CA TYR A 27 2.58 -0.59 -11.97
C TYR A 27 1.04 -0.56 -11.93
N LEU A 28 0.42 0.51 -12.42
CA LEU A 28 -1.02 0.71 -12.33
C LEU A 28 -1.78 -0.38 -13.11
N GLU A 29 -1.32 -0.71 -14.31
CA GLU A 29 -1.97 -1.73 -15.15
C GLU A 29 -1.84 -3.12 -14.53
N GLN A 30 -0.65 -3.48 -14.04
CA GLN A 30 -0.45 -4.74 -13.32
C GLN A 30 -1.35 -4.84 -12.08
N THR A 31 -1.50 -3.73 -11.34
CA THR A 31 -2.38 -3.68 -10.17
C THR A 31 -3.85 -3.85 -10.56
N ARG A 32 -4.29 -3.23 -11.67
CA ARG A 32 -5.64 -3.40 -12.20
C ARG A 32 -5.93 -4.86 -12.55
N GLN A 33 -4.99 -5.50 -13.26
CA GLN A 33 -5.12 -6.91 -13.63
C GLN A 33 -5.12 -7.82 -12.40
N PHE A 34 -4.27 -7.54 -11.40
CA PHE A 34 -4.29 -8.29 -10.14
C PHE A 34 -5.65 -8.21 -9.46
N VAL A 35 -6.20 -7.01 -9.28
CA VAL A 35 -7.51 -6.85 -8.62
C VAL A 35 -8.64 -7.49 -9.44
N ALA A 36 -8.64 -7.32 -10.76
CA ALA A 36 -9.67 -7.89 -11.64
C ALA A 36 -9.65 -9.42 -11.67
N ASN A 37 -8.46 -10.03 -11.59
CA ASN A 37 -8.27 -11.48 -11.71
C ASN A 37 -8.16 -12.20 -10.35
N THR A 38 -8.21 -11.47 -9.23
CA THR A 38 -8.16 -12.07 -7.88
C THR A 38 -9.58 -12.16 -7.32
N SER A 39 -9.98 -13.36 -6.88
CA SER A 39 -11.28 -13.54 -6.24
C SER A 39 -11.42 -12.69 -4.98
N ILE A 40 -12.66 -12.30 -4.65
CA ILE A 40 -12.93 -11.55 -3.42
C ILE A 40 -12.45 -12.31 -2.19
N ASP A 41 -12.69 -13.63 -2.11
CA ASP A 41 -12.22 -14.45 -1.00
C ASP A 41 -10.70 -14.37 -0.84
N ARG A 42 -9.95 -14.42 -1.95
CA ARG A 42 -8.49 -14.31 -1.92
C ARG A 42 -8.03 -12.92 -1.48
N LEU A 43 -8.72 -11.85 -1.88
CA LEU A 43 -8.44 -10.50 -1.41
C LEU A 43 -8.70 -10.37 0.10
N LEU A 44 -9.76 -11.00 0.61
CA LEU A 44 -10.07 -11.03 2.04
C LEU A 44 -9.00 -11.78 2.84
N GLU A 45 -8.50 -12.92 2.33
CA GLU A 45 -7.37 -13.64 2.94
C GLU A 45 -6.10 -12.76 3.03
N ILE A 46 -5.77 -12.06 1.95
CA ILE A 46 -4.61 -11.15 1.90
C ILE A 46 -4.79 -10.04 2.94
N ALA A 47 -5.98 -9.43 3.03
CA ALA A 47 -6.27 -8.41 4.03
C ALA A 47 -6.17 -8.97 5.46
N ALA A 48 -6.68 -10.19 5.69
CA ALA A 48 -6.63 -10.86 6.97
C ALA A 48 -5.20 -11.21 7.42
N SER A 49 -4.26 -11.39 6.49
CA SER A 49 -2.84 -11.68 6.81
C SER A 49 -2.19 -10.61 7.70
N ARG A 50 -2.71 -9.38 7.69
CA ARG A 50 -2.32 -8.31 8.63
C ARG A 50 -2.47 -8.71 10.10
N PHE A 51 -3.41 -9.61 10.41
CA PHE A 51 -3.71 -10.08 11.76
C PHE A 51 -3.01 -11.39 12.10
N ALA A 52 -2.33 -12.03 11.13
CA ALA A 52 -1.56 -13.23 11.37
C ALA A 52 -0.36 -12.93 12.30
N PRO A 53 0.09 -13.93 13.10
CA PRO A 53 1.33 -13.79 13.84
C PRO A 53 2.51 -13.54 12.89
N PRO A 54 3.55 -12.83 13.36
CA PRO A 54 4.72 -12.58 12.54
C PRO A 54 5.39 -13.91 12.17
N PRO A 55 6.02 -14.00 10.99
CA PRO A 55 6.85 -15.16 10.68
C PRO A 55 8.02 -15.25 11.70
N PRO A 56 8.49 -16.48 12.02
CA PRO A 56 9.58 -16.67 12.98
C PRO A 56 10.79 -15.81 12.63
N GLY A 57 11.31 -15.07 13.61
CA GLY A 57 12.51 -14.24 13.45
C GLY A 57 12.31 -12.90 12.74
N LYS A 58 11.08 -12.49 12.41
CA LYS A 58 10.78 -11.14 11.89
C LYS A 58 9.71 -10.46 12.75
N PRO A 59 10.09 -9.72 13.81
CA PRO A 59 9.12 -9.03 14.63
C PRO A 59 8.27 -8.07 13.78
N LEU A 60 6.97 -8.00 14.06
CA LEU A 60 6.09 -7.01 13.41
C LEU A 60 6.63 -5.61 13.70
N ALA A 61 6.73 -4.79 12.65
CA ALA A 61 6.94 -3.36 12.85
C ALA A 61 5.85 -2.81 13.78
N PRO A 62 6.19 -1.90 14.70
CA PRO A 62 5.21 -1.32 15.60
C PRO A 62 4.07 -0.72 14.78
N ARG A 63 2.83 -1.13 15.09
CA ARG A 63 1.66 -0.55 14.44
C ARG A 63 1.69 0.97 14.71
N PRO A 64 1.60 1.83 13.68
CA PRO A 64 1.37 3.24 13.94
C PRO A 64 0.13 3.35 14.82
N LYS A 65 0.24 4.09 15.93
CA LYS A 65 -0.87 4.33 16.85
C LYS A 65 -2.08 4.75 16.01
N ALA A 66 -3.24 4.16 16.31
CA ALA A 66 -4.50 4.28 15.58
C ALA A 66 -4.53 5.50 14.64
N PHE A 67 -4.63 5.25 13.33
CA PHE A 67 -4.91 6.31 12.37
C PHE A 67 -6.10 7.10 12.93
N PRO A 68 -5.96 8.41 13.19
CA PRO A 68 -7.08 9.19 13.62
C PRO A 68 -8.04 9.22 12.43
N PHE A 69 -9.04 8.34 12.43
CA PHE A 69 -10.25 8.49 11.62
C PHE A 69 -10.96 9.75 12.18
N LYS A 70 -10.45 10.92 11.81
CA LYS A 70 -11.22 12.15 11.88
C LYS A 70 -12.18 12.08 10.70
N LEU A 71 -13.44 11.69 11.00
CA LEU A 71 -14.57 11.98 10.13
C LEU A 71 -14.69 13.50 9.95
#